data_AF-A0A524LU77-F1
#
_entry.id   AF-A0A524LU77-F1
#
_cell.length_a   1.000
_cell.length_b   1.000
_cell.length_c   1.000
_cell.angle_alpha   90.00
_cell.angle_beta   90.00
_cell.angle_gamma   90.00
#
_symmetry.space_group_name_H-M   'P 1'
#
loop_
_entity.id
_entity.type
_entity.pdbx_description
1 polymer ?
#
loop_
_entity_poly.entity_id
_entity_poly.type
_entity_poly.pdbx_seq_one_letter_code
_entity_poly.pdbx_strand_id
1 'polypeptide(L)' 'MEQLILKWALKNAIDHDGKAQLGAVIPKVIGEKPELKSKVKDIAKLGKGIISDINKLDVEEQI' A
#
# COMPACT_ATOMS: atom_id res chain seq x y z
N MET A 1 8.38 -5.54 -5.85
CA MET A 1 7.64 -4.26 -5.90
C MET A 1 6.27 -4.44 -5.27
N GLU A 2 5.46 -5.37 -5.78
CA GLU A 2 4.14 -5.72 -5.22
C GLU A 2 4.17 -6.00 -3.72
N GLN A 3 5.07 -6.88 -3.25
CA GLN A 3 5.25 -7.19 -1.83
C GLN A 3 5.56 -5.96 -0.95
N LEU A 4 6.29 -4.98 -1.50
CA LEU A 4 6.59 -3.74 -0.79
C LEU A 4 5.36 -2.83 -0.69
N ILE A 5 4.54 -2.80 -1.74
CA ILE A 5 3.26 -2.09 -1.75
C ILE A 5 2.29 -2.75 -0.76
N LEU A 6 2.21 -4.08 -0.75
CA LEU A 6 1.40 -4.87 0.18
C LEU A 6 1.77 -4.59 1.63
N LYS A 7 3.07 -4.66 1.97
CA LYS A 7 3.60 -4.34 3.30
C LYS A 7 3.12 -2.98 3.79
N TRP A 8 3.29 -1.93 2.96
CA TRP A 8 2.92 -0.57 3.36
C TRP A 8 1.42 -0.33 3.34
N ALA A 9 0.67 -1.03 2.48
CA ALA A 9 -0.78 -0.96 2.45
C ALA A 9 -1.41 -1.62 3.69
N LEU A 10 -0.97 -2.81 4.09
CA LEU A 10 -1.45 -3.47 5.31
C LEU A 10 -1.11 -2.64 6.54
N LYS A 11 0.14 -2.15 6.64
CA LYS A 11 0.52 -1.27 7.75
C LYS A 11 -0.37 -0.03 7.81
N ASN A 12 -0.62 0.61 6.66
CA ASN A 12 -1.48 1.78 6.62
C ASN A 12 -2.95 1.44 6.95
N ALA A 13 -3.45 0.26 6.58
CA ALA A 13 -4.79 -0.16 6.99
C ALA A 13 -4.89 -0.36 8.51
N ILE A 14 -3.94 -1.08 9.11
CA ILE A 14 -3.86 -1.30 10.56
C ILE A 14 -3.76 0.04 11.32
N ASP A 15 -2.90 0.95 10.86
CA ASP A 15 -2.72 2.26 11.47
C ASP A 15 -3.97 3.16 11.35
N HIS A 16 -4.92 2.83 10.47
CA HIS A 16 -6.08 3.67 10.11
C HIS A 16 -7.38 2.85 10.03
N ASP A 17 -7.68 2.09 11.08
CA ASP A 17 -8.98 1.43 11.29
C ASP A 17 -9.44 0.57 10.11
N GLY A 18 -8.50 -0.17 9.51
CA GLY A 18 -8.75 -1.06 8.39
C GLY A 18 -8.76 -0.41 7.02
N LYS A 19 -8.37 0.87 6.90
CA LYS A 19 -8.42 1.62 5.63
C LYS A 19 -7.04 2.06 5.15
N ALA A 20 -6.53 1.33 4.16
CA ALA A 20 -5.37 1.74 3.38
C ALA A 20 -5.72 2.84 2.37
N GLN A 21 -4.79 3.78 2.19
CA GLN A 21 -4.92 4.91 1.28
C GLN A 21 -3.69 5.02 0.36
N LEU A 22 -3.92 5.12 -0.95
CA LEU A 22 -2.85 5.11 -1.94
C LEU A 22 -1.87 6.27 -1.76
N GLY A 23 -2.38 7.45 -1.38
CA GLY A 23 -1.56 8.64 -1.12
C GLY A 23 -0.60 8.48 0.07
N ALA A 24 -0.93 7.63 1.04
CA ALA A 24 -0.07 7.32 2.17
C ALA A 24 0.95 6.21 1.85
N VAL A 25 0.57 5.23 1.03
CA VAL A 25 1.40 4.07 0.67
C VAL A 25 2.54 4.45 -0.28
N ILE A 26 2.27 5.23 -1.33
CA ILE A 26 3.28 5.61 -2.35
C ILE A 26 4.54 6.25 -1.73
N PRO A 27 4.46 7.30 -0.89
CA PRO A 27 5.66 7.92 -0.33
C PRO A 27 6.45 6.98 0.58
N LYS A 28 5.79 6.01 1.25
CA LYS A 28 6.48 5.00 2.06
C LYS A 28 7.25 3.99 1.20
N VAL A 29 6.64 3.53 0.11
CA VAL A 29 7.31 2.65 -0.87
C VAL A 29 8.55 3.32 -1.47
N ILE A 30 8.45 4.59 -1.86
CA ILE A 30 9.57 5.36 -2.41
C ILE A 30 10.61 5.67 -1.34
N GLY A 31 10.19 5.95 -0.10
CA GLY A 31 11.09 6.18 1.02
C GLY A 31 11.94 4.94 1.35
N GLU A 32 11.35 3.75 1.28
CA GLU A 32 12.06 2.47 1.48
C GLU A 32 12.91 2.07 0.26
N LYS A 33 12.45 2.36 -0.95
CA LYS A 33 13.17 2.09 -2.20
C LYS A 33 13.16 3.29 -3.15
N PRO A 34 14.09 4.25 -2.98
CA PRO A 34 14.15 5.48 -3.79
C PRO A 34 14.27 5.23 -5.30
N GLU A 35 14.87 4.12 -5.72
CA GLU A 35 15.00 3.72 -7.12
C GLU A 35 13.65 3.49 -7.82
N LEU A 36 12.58 3.24 -7.04
CA LEU A 36 11.22 3.07 -7.56
C LEU A 36 10.53 4.40 -7.88
N LYS A 37 11.15 5.56 -7.59
CA LYS A 37 10.58 6.87 -7.91
C LYS A 37 10.30 7.05 -9.41
N SER A 38 11.09 6.42 -10.28
CA SER A 38 10.84 6.42 -11.73
C SER A 38 9.59 5.61 -12.14
N LYS A 39 9.11 4.72 -11.25
CA LYS A 39 8.00 3.79 -11.47
C LYS A 39 6.72 4.18 -10.71
N VAL A 40 6.58 5.43 -10.27
CA VAL A 40 5.41 5.90 -9.48
C VAL A 40 4.07 5.54 -10.14
N LYS A 41 3.96 5.62 -11.46
CA LYS A 41 2.73 5.25 -12.19
C LYS A 41 2.40 3.77 -12.05
N ASP A 42 3.40 2.90 -12.10
CA ASP A 42 3.24 1.45 -11.92
C ASP A 42 2.88 1.11 -10.48
N ILE A 43 3.53 1.77 -9.51
CA ILE A 43 3.21 1.65 -8.08
C ILE A 43 1.76 2.06 -7.83
N ALA A 44 1.32 3.19 -8.41
CA ALA A 44 -0.05 3.65 -8.28
C ALA A 44 -1.06 2.67 -8.90
N LYS A 45 -0.75 2.10 -10.06
CA LYS A 45 -1.62 1.13 -10.74
C LYS A 45 -1.76 -0.16 -9.94
N LEU A 46 -0.65 -0.74 -9.49
CA LEU A 46 -0.65 -1.96 -8.67
C LEU A 46 -1.25 -1.71 -7.29
N GLY A 47 -0.89 -0.58 -6.66
CA GLY A 47 -1.38 -0.21 -5.33
C GLY A 47 -2.88 -0.01 -5.26
N LYS A 48 -3.54 0.48 -6.33
CA LYS A 48 -5.01 0.56 -6.36
C LYS A 48 -5.69 -0.79 -6.18
N GLY A 49 -5.18 -1.84 -6.83
CA GLY A 49 -5.72 -3.19 -6.70
C GLY A 49 -5.53 -3.72 -5.29
N ILE A 50 -4.28 -3.72 -4.81
CA ILE A 50 -3.91 -4.19 -3.47
C ILE A 50 -4.73 -3.50 -2.38
N ILE A 51 -4.84 -2.16 -2.43
CA ILE A 51 -5.60 -1.39 -1.46
C ILE A 51 -7.09 -1.70 -1.55
N SER A 52 -7.63 -1.89 -2.75
CA SER A 52 -9.03 -2.27 -2.92
C SER A 52 -9.34 -3.62 -2.29
N ASP A 53 -8.38 -4.56 -2.27
CA ASP A 53 -8.59 -5.88 -1.68
C ASP A 53 -8.43 -5.83 -0.16
N ILE A 54 -7.39 -5.15 0.34
CA ILE A 54 -7.20 -4.94 1.78
C ILE A 54 -8.40 -4.23 2.41
N ASN A 55 -8.94 -3.20 1.76
CA ASN A 55 -10.05 -2.41 2.32
C ASN A 55 -11.39 -3.17 2.38
N LYS A 56 -11.48 -4.36 1.76
CA LYS A 56 -12.62 -5.29 1.88
C LYS A 56 -12.46 -6.27 3.04
N LEU A 57 -11.24 -6.45 3.55
CA LEU A 57 -10.95 -7.31 4.69
C LEU A 57 -11.40 -6.62 5.98
N ASP A 58 -11.85 -7.42 6.94
CA ASP A 58 -11.99 -6.97 8.31
C ASP A 58 -10.60 -6.76 8.93
N VAL A 59 -10.49 -5.88 9.94
CA VAL A 59 -9.19 -5.51 10.55
C VAL A 59 -8.44 -6.74 11.06
N GLU A 60 -9.14 -7.74 11.57
CA GLU A 60 -8.56 -9.00 12.08
C GLU A 60 -7.92 -9.86 10.98
N GLU A 61 -8.36 -9.69 9.72
CA GLU A 61 -7.82 -10.40 8.56
C GLU A 61 -6.64 -9.66 7.90
N GLN A 62 -6.29 -8.46 8.38
CA GLN A 62 -5.22 -7.62 7.83
C GLN A 62 -3.83 -7.86 8.49
N ILE A 63 -3.68 -8.94 9.25
CA ILE A 63 -2.50 -9.28 10.08
C ILE A 63 -1.56 -10.24 9.35
#